data_AF-A0A389MLF9-F1
#
_entry.id   AF-A0A389MLF9-F1
#
_cell.length_a   1.000
_cell.length_b   1.000
_cell.length_c   1.000
_cell.angle_alpha   90.00
_cell.angle_beta   90.00
_cell.angle_gamma   90.00
#
_symmetry.space_group_name_H-M   'P 1'
#
loop_
_entity.id
_entity.type
_entity.pdbx_description
1 polymer ?
#
loop_
_entity_poly.entity_id
_entity_poly.type
_entity_poly.pdbx_seq_one_letter_code
_entity_poly.pdbx_strand_id
1 'polypeptide(L)'
;MNSTQSSSRFLVAESETPEARKKRRESVGRSSGETYLDILRRLAPGATCDRIQPADADAALPPGDSLAEYDAVFLTGSPLHLYEETPETRRTVAFMRSVFASGTPAFGSCAGLQVAKVAAGDSVRPNARRLEAGFARRITPTADHADGG
;
A
#
# COMPACT_ATOMS: atom_id res chain seq x y z
N MET A 1 14.95 -21.22 24.77
CA MET A 1 15.70 -20.25 23.95
C MET A 1 14.66 -19.48 23.16
N ASN A 2 14.33 -18.26 23.58
CA ASN A 2 13.32 -17.44 22.91
C ASN A 2 13.98 -16.77 21.70
N SER A 3 13.59 -17.19 20.50
CA SER A 3 13.88 -16.41 19.30
C SER A 3 13.17 -15.08 19.43
N THR A 4 13.92 -13.98 19.58
CA THR A 4 13.42 -12.62 19.38
C THR A 4 13.00 -12.50 17.93
N GLN A 5 11.75 -12.86 17.64
CA GLN A 5 11.13 -12.58 16.36
C GLN A 5 10.90 -11.07 16.33
N SER A 6 11.76 -10.33 15.63
CA SER A 6 11.54 -8.92 15.36
C SER A 6 10.15 -8.78 14.76
N SER A 7 9.22 -8.14 15.48
CA SER A 7 7.85 -7.90 15.00
C SER A 7 7.94 -7.04 13.74
N SER A 8 7.66 -7.63 12.57
CA SER A 8 7.57 -6.86 11.33
C SER A 8 6.53 -5.75 11.47
N ARG A 9 6.82 -4.58 10.93
CA ARG A 9 5.92 -3.43 10.96
C ARG A 9 5.49 -3.04 9.55
N PHE A 10 4.19 -3.13 9.29
CA PHE A 10 3.62 -2.85 7.97
C PHE A 10 2.68 -1.65 8.02
N LEU A 11 2.71 -0.83 6.96
CA LEU A 11 1.76 0.25 6.76
C LEU A 11 0.81 -0.10 5.62
N VAL A 12 -0.49 -0.11 5.86
CA VAL A 12 -1.51 -0.27 4.81
C VAL A 12 -2.02 1.11 4.39
N ALA A 13 -1.66 1.53 3.18
CA ALA A 13 -2.18 2.73 2.55
C ALA A 13 -3.46 2.41 1.77
N GLU A 14 -4.59 2.90 2.27
CA GLU A 14 -5.90 2.66 1.68
C GLU A 14 -6.23 3.75 0.66
N SER A 15 -6.21 3.38 -0.63
CA SER A 15 -6.33 4.33 -1.74
C SER A 15 -7.74 4.90 -1.93
N GLU A 16 -8.77 4.23 -1.41
CA GLU A 16 -10.18 4.60 -1.57
C GLU A 16 -10.53 5.96 -0.92
N THR A 17 -11.31 6.79 -1.62
CA THR A 17 -11.87 8.03 -1.05
C THR A 17 -12.82 7.72 0.12
N PRO A 18 -13.16 8.69 0.99
CA PRO A 18 -14.16 8.51 2.04
C PRO A 18 -15.47 7.89 1.55
N GLU A 19 -15.99 8.35 0.40
CA GLU A 19 -17.23 7.89 -0.21
C GLU A 19 -17.10 6.46 -0.73
N ALA A 20 -15.98 6.14 -1.39
CA ALA A 20 -15.70 4.80 -1.89
C ALA A 20 -15.60 3.79 -0.74
N ARG A 21 -14.88 4.14 0.34
CA ARG A 21 -14.79 3.31 1.55
C ARG A 21 -16.17 3.11 2.18
N LYS A 22 -16.98 4.15 2.28
CA LYS A 22 -18.36 4.06 2.81
C LYS A 22 -19.21 3.12 1.97
N LYS A 23 -19.23 3.30 0.64
CA LYS A 23 -19.97 2.45 -0.30
C LYS A 23 -19.52 0.98 -0.22
N ARG A 24 -18.20 0.74 -0.11
CA ARG A 24 -17.66 -0.62 0.04
C ARG A 24 -18.11 -1.24 1.36
N ARG A 25 -18.09 -0.49 2.47
CA ARG A 25 -18.62 -0.97 3.76
C ARG A 25 -20.09 -1.33 3.69
N GLU A 26 -20.91 -0.50 3.04
CA GLU A 26 -22.34 -0.78 2.83
C GLU A 26 -22.57 -2.05 1.99
N SER A 27 -21.69 -2.32 1.02
CA SER A 27 -21.81 -3.48 0.13
C SER A 27 -21.24 -4.78 0.69
N VAL A 28 -20.09 -4.75 1.38
CA VAL A 28 -19.33 -5.96 1.79
C VAL A 28 -18.92 -5.94 3.27
N GLY A 29 -19.41 -5.00 4.05
CA GLY A 29 -19.22 -4.91 5.51
C GLY A 29 -17.90 -4.28 5.97
N ARG A 30 -16.96 -4.03 5.06
CA ARG A 30 -15.61 -3.54 5.39
C ARG A 30 -14.97 -2.76 4.26
N SER A 31 -13.91 -2.01 4.54
CA SER A 31 -13.10 -1.30 3.54
C SER A 31 -11.93 -2.16 3.03
N SER A 32 -11.24 -1.73 1.96
CA SER A 32 -10.12 -2.52 1.41
C SER A 32 -8.95 -2.58 2.37
N GLY A 33 -8.69 -1.49 3.11
CA GLY A 33 -7.68 -1.43 4.15
C GLY A 33 -7.93 -2.44 5.27
N GLU A 34 -9.18 -2.56 5.73
CA GLU A 34 -9.57 -3.59 6.73
C GLU A 34 -9.34 -5.00 6.21
N THR A 35 -9.71 -5.25 4.96
CA THR A 35 -9.47 -6.56 4.32
C THR A 35 -7.97 -6.89 4.27
N TYR A 36 -7.13 -5.90 3.97
CA TYR A 36 -5.68 -6.05 3.95
C TYR A 36 -5.10 -6.34 5.33
N LEU A 37 -5.51 -5.59 6.35
CA LEU A 37 -5.05 -5.80 7.73
C LEU A 37 -5.40 -7.22 8.22
N ASP A 38 -6.60 -7.70 7.93
CA ASP A 38 -7.00 -9.07 8.28
C ASP A 38 -6.12 -10.13 7.63
N ILE A 39 -5.77 -9.94 6.35
CA ILE A 39 -4.91 -10.86 5.61
C ILE A 39 -3.48 -10.80 6.16
N LEU A 40 -2.90 -9.61 6.37
CA LEU A 40 -1.55 -9.45 6.88
C LEU A 40 -1.39 -10.06 8.27
N ARG A 41 -2.37 -9.88 9.17
CA ARG A 41 -2.37 -10.50 10.50
C ARG A 41 -2.41 -12.03 10.46
N ARG A 42 -3.03 -12.62 9.42
CA ARG A 42 -3.07 -14.07 9.22
C ARG A 42 -1.76 -14.60 8.61
N LEU A 43 -1.17 -13.85 7.69
CA LEU A 43 0.05 -14.25 6.97
C LEU A 43 1.32 -14.04 7.80
N ALA A 44 1.34 -12.99 8.63
CA ALA A 44 2.45 -12.65 9.52
C ALA A 44 1.94 -12.46 10.95
N PRO A 45 1.62 -13.56 11.67
CA PRO A 45 1.27 -13.50 13.08
C PRO A 45 2.40 -12.83 13.88
N GLY A 46 2.08 -11.77 14.61
CA GLY A 46 3.07 -10.97 15.36
C GLY A 46 3.56 -9.72 14.63
N ALA A 47 3.16 -9.48 13.38
CA ALA A 47 3.41 -8.20 12.72
C ALA A 47 2.50 -7.10 13.28
N THR A 48 3.08 -5.92 13.51
CA THR A 48 2.30 -4.70 13.78
C THR A 48 1.87 -4.10 12.45
N CYS A 49 0.58 -3.84 12.30
CA CYS A 49 0.04 -3.29 11.06
C CYS A 49 -0.74 -2.00 11.34
N ASP A 50 -0.23 -0.90 10.79
CA ASP A 50 -0.87 0.41 10.82
C ASP A 50 -1.62 0.67 9.52
N ARG A 51 -2.53 1.65 9.53
CA ARG A 51 -3.33 2.02 8.36
C ARG A 51 -3.40 3.53 8.18
N ILE A 52 -3.29 3.98 6.94
CA ILE A 52 -3.44 5.39 6.54
C ILE A 52 -4.38 5.50 5.33
N GLN A 53 -5.15 6.59 5.25
CA GLN A 53 -6.01 6.92 4.12
C GLN A 53 -5.50 8.16 3.39
N PRO A 54 -4.49 8.04 2.52
CA PRO A 54 -3.83 9.20 1.92
C PRO A 54 -4.75 10.06 1.02
N ALA A 55 -5.94 9.58 0.66
CA ALA A 55 -6.95 10.39 -0.01
C ALA A 55 -7.61 11.43 0.93
N ASP A 56 -7.57 11.24 2.24
CA ASP A 56 -8.21 12.13 3.23
C ASP A 56 -7.33 13.36 3.51
N ALA A 57 -7.95 14.50 3.84
CA ALA A 57 -7.23 15.76 4.04
C ALA A 57 -6.44 15.81 5.36
N ASP A 58 -6.89 15.06 6.36
CA ASP A 58 -6.36 14.94 7.70
C ASP A 58 -5.52 13.67 7.90
N ALA A 59 -5.21 12.95 6.81
CA ALA A 59 -4.41 11.74 6.85
C ALA A 59 -2.99 12.03 7.34
N ALA A 60 -2.63 11.41 8.47
CA ALA A 60 -1.29 11.47 9.04
C ALA A 60 -0.84 10.07 9.47
N LEU A 61 0.48 9.87 9.51
CA LEU A 61 1.06 8.74 10.21
C LEU A 61 0.79 8.86 11.72
N PRO A 62 0.86 7.75 12.48
CA PRO A 62 0.79 7.85 13.93
C PRO A 62 1.88 8.81 14.47
N PRO A 63 1.60 9.57 15.54
CA PRO A 63 2.52 10.57 16.05
C PRO A 63 3.89 9.97 16.39
N GLY A 64 4.96 10.58 15.88
CA GLY A 64 6.33 10.13 16.11
C GLY A 64 6.86 9.12 15.09
N ASP A 65 6.01 8.58 14.22
CA ASP A 65 6.43 7.66 13.18
C ASP A 65 6.88 8.36 11.90
N SER A 66 7.78 7.70 11.19
CA SER A 66 8.24 8.01 9.85
C SER A 66 8.00 6.82 8.90
N LEU A 67 7.93 7.10 7.59
CA LEU A 67 7.78 6.05 6.59
C LEU A 67 8.95 5.06 6.60
N ALA A 68 10.15 5.52 6.97
CA ALA A 68 11.37 4.71 7.01
C ALA A 68 11.37 3.66 8.14
N GLU A 69 10.48 3.77 9.12
CA GLU A 69 10.36 2.83 10.25
C GLU A 69 9.46 1.62 9.93
N TYR A 70 8.80 1.62 8.78
CA TYR A 70 8.02 0.49 8.31
C TYR A 70 8.90 -0.44 7.47
N ASP A 71 8.73 -1.76 7.64
CA ASP A 71 9.41 -2.75 6.80
C ASP A 71 8.82 -2.82 5.39
N ALA A 72 7.52 -2.50 5.27
CA ALA A 72 6.84 -2.40 3.98
C ALA A 72 5.58 -1.52 4.04
N VAL A 73 5.28 -0.87 2.93
CA VAL A 73 4.01 -0.18 2.67
C VAL A 73 3.18 -0.97 1.66
N PHE A 74 1.92 -1.23 1.99
CA PHE A 74 0.96 -1.91 1.13
C PHE A 74 -0.11 -0.92 0.67
N LEU A 75 -0.11 -0.57 -0.62
CA LEU A 75 -1.19 0.19 -1.23
C LEU A 75 -2.34 -0.74 -1.59
N THR A 76 -3.53 -0.49 -1.04
CA THR A 76 -4.73 -1.27 -1.38
C THR A 76 -5.06 -1.05 -2.86
N GLY A 77 -5.39 -2.13 -3.57
CA GLY A 77 -5.80 -2.09 -4.97
C GLY A 77 -6.93 -1.10 -5.20
N SER A 78 -6.84 -0.37 -6.31
CA SER A 78 -7.64 0.82 -6.59
C SER A 78 -8.88 0.50 -7.47
N PRO A 79 -9.97 1.23 -7.25
CA PRO A 79 -10.79 1.71 -8.34
C PRO A 79 -10.66 3.24 -8.47
N LEU A 80 -9.63 3.86 -7.89
CA LEU A 80 -9.32 5.25 -8.17
C LEU A 80 -8.75 5.36 -9.58
N HIS A 81 -9.52 6.07 -10.41
CA HIS A 81 -9.05 6.74 -11.61
C HIS A 81 -7.95 7.75 -11.23
N LEU A 82 -6.74 7.28 -10.92
CA LEU A 82 -5.53 8.11 -10.70
C LEU A 82 -5.14 8.91 -11.95
N TYR A 83 -5.92 8.78 -13.02
CA TYR A 83 -5.91 9.59 -14.23
C TYR A 83 -6.64 10.94 -14.08
N GLU A 84 -7.53 11.07 -13.10
CA GLU A 84 -8.27 12.30 -12.85
C GLU A 84 -7.54 13.15 -11.79
N GLU A 85 -7.28 14.41 -12.14
CA GLU A 85 -6.58 15.39 -11.29
C GLU A 85 -7.51 15.97 -10.20
N THR A 86 -7.80 15.17 -9.19
CA THR A 86 -8.59 15.55 -8.01
C THR A 86 -7.70 15.87 -6.81
N PRO A 87 -8.19 16.60 -5.79
CA PRO A 87 -7.46 16.77 -4.52
C PRO A 87 -7.05 15.43 -3.89
N GLU A 88 -7.90 14.42 -3.94
CA GLU A 88 -7.71 13.07 -3.39
C GLU A 88 -6.57 12.34 -4.11
N THR A 89 -6.55 12.39 -5.45
CA THR A 89 -5.49 11.76 -6.24
C THR A 89 -4.16 12.48 -6.04
N ARG A 90 -4.15 13.82 -5.95
CA ARG A 90 -2.94 14.59 -5.63
C ARG A 90 -2.36 14.24 -4.26
N ARG A 91 -3.18 14.13 -3.22
CA ARG A 91 -2.72 13.71 -1.88
C ARG A 91 -2.16 12.28 -1.88
N THR A 92 -2.85 11.36 -2.58
CA THR A 92 -2.39 9.97 -2.72
C THR A 92 -1.05 9.87 -3.46
N VAL A 93 -0.87 10.63 -4.55
CA VAL A 93 0.39 10.70 -5.30
C VAL A 93 1.50 11.32 -4.44
N ALA A 94 1.21 12.39 -3.71
CA ALA A 94 2.18 13.01 -2.80
C ALA A 94 2.64 12.03 -1.71
N PHE A 95 1.71 11.29 -1.11
CA PHE A 95 2.03 10.23 -0.13
C PHE A 95 2.94 9.16 -0.74
N MET A 96 2.61 8.62 -1.92
CA MET A 96 3.44 7.60 -2.56
C MET A 96 4.83 8.13 -2.92
N ARG A 97 4.96 9.40 -3.34
CA ARG A 97 6.26 10.06 -3.53
C ARG A 97 7.08 10.08 -2.24
N SER A 98 6.47 10.38 -1.10
CA SER A 98 7.14 10.31 0.21
C SER A 98 7.58 8.89 0.56
N VAL A 99 6.77 7.86 0.25
CA VAL A 99 7.14 6.44 0.43
C VAL A 99 8.35 6.07 -0.41
N PHE A 100 8.40 6.49 -1.68
CA PHE A 100 9.57 6.24 -2.53
C PHE A 100 10.81 6.99 -2.01
N ALA A 101 10.65 8.22 -1.54
CA ALA A 101 11.74 9.02 -0.99
C ALA A 101 12.31 8.46 0.32
N SER A 102 11.49 7.79 1.15
CA SER A 102 11.97 7.16 2.39
C SER A 102 12.79 5.89 2.14
N GLY A 103 12.75 5.33 0.94
CA GLY A 103 13.42 4.06 0.60
C GLY A 103 12.67 2.83 1.12
N THR A 104 11.48 3.01 1.68
CA THR A 104 10.66 1.93 2.23
C THR A 104 10.12 1.04 1.11
N PRO A 105 10.25 -0.29 1.20
CA PRO A 105 9.64 -1.20 0.23
C PRO A 105 8.14 -0.97 0.11
N ALA A 106 7.62 -0.89 -1.11
CA ALA A 106 6.19 -0.69 -1.35
C ALA A 106 5.63 -1.75 -2.31
N PHE A 107 4.44 -2.27 -1.98
CA PHE A 107 3.68 -3.23 -2.78
C PHE A 107 2.26 -2.72 -3.02
N GLY A 108 1.68 -3.00 -4.19
CA GLY A 108 0.28 -2.70 -4.48
C GLY A 108 -0.44 -3.89 -5.11
N SER A 109 -1.65 -4.22 -4.63
CA SER A 109 -2.57 -5.08 -5.38
C SER A 109 -3.21 -4.29 -6.53
N CYS A 110 -3.72 -4.96 -7.57
CA CYS A 110 -3.96 -4.29 -8.84
C CYS A 110 -4.91 -3.07 -8.77
N ALA A 111 -4.64 -2.17 -9.73
CA ALA A 111 -4.90 -0.73 -9.82
C ALA A 111 -4.00 0.20 -8.98
N GLY A 112 -3.00 -0.33 -8.28
CA GLY A 112 -1.82 0.45 -7.83
C GLY A 112 -0.73 0.64 -8.89
N LEU A 113 -0.86 0.01 -10.08
CA LEU A 113 0.25 -0.12 -11.01
C LEU A 113 0.41 0.99 -12.06
N GLN A 114 -0.65 1.73 -12.35
CA GLN A 114 -0.60 2.78 -13.37
C GLN A 114 0.06 4.07 -12.84
N VAL A 115 0.15 4.24 -11.51
CA VAL A 115 0.77 5.40 -10.85
C VAL A 115 2.28 5.46 -11.03
N ALA A 116 2.96 4.30 -10.94
CA ALA A 116 4.42 4.24 -11.08
C ALA A 116 4.88 4.60 -12.51
N LYS A 117 4.04 4.37 -13.52
CA LYS A 117 4.31 4.69 -14.92
C LYS A 117 4.13 6.18 -15.23
N VAL A 118 3.11 6.82 -14.64
CA VAL A 118 2.88 8.26 -14.78
C VAL A 118 3.90 9.08 -13.99
N ALA A 119 4.33 8.60 -12.82
CA ALA A 119 5.37 9.24 -12.01
C ALA A 119 6.76 9.25 -12.68
N ALA A 120 6.98 8.42 -13.70
CA ALA A 120 8.22 8.34 -14.49
C ALA A 120 8.22 9.21 -15.76
N GLY A 121 7.14 9.97 -16.03
CA GLY A 121 7.09 10.98 -17.09
C GLY A 121 6.47 10.55 -18.43
N ASP A 122 5.85 9.37 -18.51
CA ASP A 122 5.19 8.90 -19.73
C ASP A 122 3.67 9.13 -19.73
N SER A 123 3.11 9.43 -20.90
CA SER A 123 1.66 9.63 -21.10
C SER A 123 0.92 8.30 -21.36
N VAL A 124 -0.28 8.15 -20.78
CA VAL A 124 -1.10 6.92 -20.89
C VAL A 124 -2.36 7.21 -21.71
N ARG A 125 -2.57 6.43 -22.78
CA ARG A 125 -3.86 6.34 -23.50
C ARG A 125 -4.71 5.17 -22.93
N PRO A 126 -6.04 5.29 -22.89
CA PRO A 126 -6.90 4.23 -22.39
C PRO A 126 -6.85 3.00 -23.31
N ASN A 127 -6.54 1.83 -22.74
CA ASN A 127 -6.72 0.54 -23.41
C ASN A 127 -8.05 -0.05 -22.95
N ALA A 128 -8.96 -0.26 -23.91
CA ALA A 128 -10.33 -0.70 -23.68
C ALA A 128 -10.46 -2.16 -23.20
N ARG A 129 -9.38 -2.93 -23.05
CA ARG A 129 -9.47 -4.34 -22.66
C ARG A 129 -8.25 -4.81 -21.86
N ARG A 130 -8.57 -5.30 -20.64
CA ARG A 130 -7.82 -6.23 -19.77
C ARG A 130 -6.91 -5.66 -18.69
N LEU A 131 -7.04 -6.30 -17.52
CA LEU A 131 -6.25 -6.20 -16.29
C LEU A 131 -4.76 -6.31 -16.58
N GLU A 132 -3.95 -5.45 -15.98
CA GLU A 132 -2.51 -5.68 -15.84
C GLU A 132 -2.02 -5.41 -14.41
N ALA A 133 -1.23 -6.37 -13.91
CA ALA A 133 -0.56 -6.40 -12.62
C ALA A 133 0.90 -5.96 -12.77
N GLY A 134 1.55 -5.54 -11.69
CA GLY A 134 2.98 -5.31 -11.82
C GLY A 134 3.77 -5.05 -10.56
N PHE A 135 5.00 -4.69 -10.83
CA PHE A 135 6.16 -5.16 -10.11
C PHE A 135 6.74 -4.08 -9.20
N ALA A 136 7.07 -4.49 -7.97
CA ALA A 136 8.02 -3.77 -7.12
C ALA A 136 9.44 -4.12 -7.56
N ARG A 137 10.33 -3.12 -7.72
CA ARG A 137 11.77 -3.36 -7.83
C ARG A 137 12.34 -3.56 -6.43
N ARG A 138 13.20 -4.58 -6.30
CA ARG A 138 13.95 -4.97 -5.09
C ARG A 138 13.16 -5.81 -4.05
N ILE A 139 12.39 -6.80 -4.52
CA ILE A 139 12.06 -7.96 -3.68
C ILE A 139 13.30 -8.86 -3.69
N THR A 140 14.18 -8.69 -2.71
CA THR A 140 15.25 -9.67 -2.45
C THR A 140 14.75 -10.58 -1.34
N PRO A 141 14.72 -11.92 -1.51
CA PRO A 141 14.51 -12.82 -0.39
C PRO A 141 15.62 -12.56 0.64
N THR A 142 15.26 -12.41 1.92
CA THR A 142 16.26 -12.52 2.98
C THR A 142 16.88 -13.90 2.86
N ALA A 143 18.15 -13.95 2.48
CA ALA A 143 18.92 -15.18 2.56
C ALA A 143 19.14 -15.47 4.04
N ASP A 144 18.27 -16.29 4.62
CA ASP A 144 18.61 -17.14 5.76
C ASP A 144 17.57 -18.26 5.86
N HIS A 145 17.76 -19.26 5.00
CA HIS A 145 17.59 -20.67 5.36
C HIS A 145 18.71 -21.42 4.63
N ALA A 146 19.91 -21.40 5.24
CA ALA A 146 20.95 -22.35 4.93
C ALA A 146 20.90 -23.47 5.99
N ASP A 147 20.47 -24.64 5.51
CA ASP A 147 20.81 -26.03 5.87
C ASP A 147 20.92 -26.51 7.33
N GLY A 148 20.32 -27.68 7.56
CA GLY A 148 20.86 -28.68 8.48
C GLY A 148 19.83 -29.60 9.12
N GLY A 149 19.56 -30.76 8.50
CA GLY A 149 18.81 -31.88 9.08
C GLY A 149 18.30 -32.88 8.06
#